data_AF-A0A2S4HV40-F1
#
_entry.id   AF-A0A2S4HV40-F1
#
_cell.length_a   1.000
_cell.length_b   1.000
_cell.length_c   1.000
_cell.angle_alpha   90.00
_cell.angle_beta   90.00
_cell.angle_gamma   90.00
#
_symmetry.space_group_name_H-M   'P 1'
#
loop_
_entity.id
_entity.type
_entity.pdbx_description
1 polymer ?
#
loop_
_entity_poly.entity_id
_entity_poly.type
_entity_poly.pdbx_seq_one_letter_code
_entity_poly.pdbx_strand_id
1 'polypeptide(L)'
;MKTSEPIQIVDLFAGPGGLGEGFSSFLDGSRFKIIVSAEMDPVAHSTLRLRAFYRILKNKKKSNLADYYRFCNGLSDKPFSKKSEEEWAEAEKEAHCITLGTKEGDEKLDKVLDESLDQSKPWVLIGGPPCQAYSLAGRSRNKGKANYSAEDDHRHFLYKDYLRIIQERQPTIFVMENVKGILSAKINGESIFKKIIEDLADPDKALGLGSAGKKYKICSFVSDHIYSSSVKNDSDLKKYIIRSELHGVPQARHRVILLGIAVNGGEEVPNYPKLEQEVPVSVEQAISGLPRIRSRLTRTLDSNTGWVDVIKSQYNALNEAFHEQVSEFSEFVSELNLSRHQFEKANLDVGALRVPRLSKDGKTGSKHLDKWYLDSKLKCWLNHDARGHMVSDLRRYLYSTLFTRVKGYSPRGHKEFNLPGLAPAHKNWETGKFSDRFRVQCAGTPATTVTSHISKDGHYFIHYDTIQCRSLSVREAARLQTFPDNYFFLGNRSQQYHQVGNAVPPLLAYKMAAIVSDVISEKFLGQGF
;
A
#
# COMPACT_ATOMS: atom_id res chain seq x y z
N MET A 1 -15.66 25.56 12.57
CA MET A 1 -15.85 26.65 11.60
C MET A 1 -15.62 26.10 10.20
N LYS A 2 -16.52 26.38 9.23
CA LYS A 2 -16.33 25.96 7.83
C LYS A 2 -15.32 26.90 7.18
N THR A 3 -14.18 26.37 6.82
CA THR A 3 -13.13 27.05 6.06
C THR A 3 -13.63 27.20 4.63
N SER A 4 -13.51 28.37 3.99
CA SER A 4 -14.09 28.60 2.65
C SER A 4 -13.33 27.87 1.54
N GLU A 5 -12.04 27.59 1.74
CA GLU A 5 -11.17 26.94 0.75
C GLU A 5 -10.44 25.71 1.32
N PRO A 6 -10.18 24.68 0.49
CA PRO A 6 -9.46 23.48 0.90
C PRO A 6 -7.95 23.72 1.06
N ILE A 7 -7.32 23.04 2.01
CA ILE A 7 -5.87 23.03 2.21
C ILE A 7 -5.18 22.36 1.01
N GLN A 8 -4.15 23.00 0.48
CA GLN A 8 -3.40 22.51 -0.67
C GLN A 8 -2.46 21.36 -0.28
N ILE A 9 -2.34 20.36 -1.16
CA ILE A 9 -1.43 19.23 -1.00
C ILE A 9 -0.50 19.11 -2.20
N VAL A 10 0.80 19.00 -1.92
CA VAL A 10 1.80 18.52 -2.86
C VAL A 10 2.20 17.10 -2.44
N ASP A 11 2.01 16.11 -3.31
CA ASP A 11 2.34 14.70 -3.09
C ASP A 11 3.55 14.30 -3.93
N LEU A 12 4.71 14.14 -3.29
CA LEU A 12 5.94 13.72 -3.95
C LEU A 12 6.16 12.22 -3.76
N PHE A 13 6.72 11.56 -4.78
CA PHE A 13 6.88 10.10 -4.79
C PHE A 13 5.52 9.40 -4.60
N ALA A 14 4.50 9.92 -5.28
CA ALA A 14 3.10 9.62 -5.01
C ALA A 14 2.73 8.14 -5.21
N GLY A 15 3.49 7.38 -6.00
CA GLY A 15 3.21 6.00 -6.33
C GLY A 15 1.86 5.91 -7.06
N PRO A 16 0.96 4.99 -6.68
CA PRO A 16 -0.41 5.00 -7.18
C PRO A 16 -1.33 5.96 -6.43
N GLY A 17 -0.84 6.76 -5.48
CA GLY A 17 -1.62 7.79 -4.76
C GLY A 17 -2.25 7.37 -3.45
N GLY A 18 -1.72 6.37 -2.76
CA GLY A 18 -2.35 5.86 -1.52
C GLY A 18 -2.42 6.89 -0.39
N LEU A 19 -1.36 7.68 -0.20
CA LEU A 19 -1.29 8.73 0.81
C LEU A 19 -2.21 9.91 0.43
N GLY A 20 -2.06 10.43 -0.80
CA GLY A 20 -2.93 11.48 -1.34
C GLY A 20 -4.42 11.11 -1.36
N GLU A 21 -4.77 9.86 -1.69
CA GLU A 21 -6.16 9.38 -1.69
C GLU A 21 -6.80 9.46 -0.30
N GLY A 22 -6.08 9.09 0.75
CA GLY A 22 -6.58 9.21 2.11
C GLY A 22 -6.84 10.67 2.51
N PHE A 23 -5.86 11.54 2.26
CA PHE A 23 -6.00 12.97 2.56
C PHE A 23 -7.13 13.63 1.78
N SER A 24 -7.16 13.43 0.46
CA SER A 24 -8.18 14.02 -0.42
C SER A 24 -9.57 13.40 -0.26
N SER A 25 -9.72 12.32 0.52
CA SER A 25 -11.03 11.76 0.89
C SER A 25 -11.58 12.32 2.21
N PHE A 26 -10.78 13.03 3.00
CA PHE A 26 -11.21 13.57 4.30
C PHE A 26 -12.33 14.60 4.16
N LEU A 27 -13.37 14.47 5.01
CA LEU A 27 -14.63 15.23 4.93
C LEU A 27 -15.23 15.22 3.51
N ASP A 28 -15.37 14.02 2.94
CA ASP A 28 -15.86 13.75 1.58
C ASP A 28 -15.05 14.44 0.45
N GLY A 29 -13.84 14.92 0.78
CA GLY A 29 -12.91 15.61 -0.12
C GLY A 29 -13.08 17.12 -0.15
N SER A 30 -13.72 17.72 0.86
CA SER A 30 -13.86 19.17 0.96
C SER A 30 -12.72 19.87 1.71
N ARG A 31 -11.92 19.14 2.51
CA ARG A 31 -10.90 19.77 3.37
C ARG A 31 -9.53 19.87 2.72
N PHE A 32 -9.14 18.90 1.92
CA PHE A 32 -7.83 18.85 1.27
C PHE A 32 -7.97 18.74 -0.25
N LYS A 33 -7.14 19.49 -0.98
CA LYS A 33 -7.06 19.46 -2.44
C LYS A 33 -5.63 19.21 -2.86
N ILE A 34 -5.41 18.11 -3.58
CA ILE A 34 -4.14 17.85 -4.23
C ILE A 34 -4.01 18.82 -5.40
N ILE A 35 -2.91 19.57 -5.41
CA ILE A 35 -2.57 20.47 -6.52
C ILE A 35 -1.51 19.84 -7.42
N VAL A 36 -0.61 19.02 -6.86
CA VAL A 36 0.48 18.35 -7.57
C VAL A 36 0.68 16.96 -6.99
N SER A 37 0.79 15.96 -7.87
CA SER A 37 1.29 14.62 -7.58
C SER A 37 2.43 14.31 -8.53
N ALA A 38 3.63 14.08 -8.00
CA ALA A 38 4.82 13.73 -8.79
C ALA A 38 5.15 12.25 -8.66
N GLU A 39 5.16 11.54 -9.79
CA GLU A 39 5.50 10.12 -9.88
C GLU A 39 6.34 9.85 -11.13
N MET A 40 7.39 9.03 -11.01
CA MET A 40 8.30 8.75 -12.13
C MET A 40 7.83 7.58 -13.00
N ASP A 41 7.11 6.60 -12.43
CA ASP A 41 6.62 5.42 -13.15
C ASP A 41 5.39 5.79 -13.99
N PRO A 42 5.45 5.69 -15.32
CA PRO A 42 4.35 6.12 -16.20
C PRO A 42 3.03 5.38 -15.96
N VAL A 43 3.07 4.15 -15.43
CA VAL A 43 1.88 3.33 -15.17
C VAL A 43 1.22 3.73 -13.86
N ALA A 44 2.01 4.00 -12.83
CA ALA A 44 1.55 4.58 -11.58
C ALA A 44 0.99 5.99 -11.81
N HIS A 45 1.67 6.82 -12.62
CA HIS A 45 1.18 8.11 -13.10
C HIS A 45 -0.17 8.00 -13.83
N SER A 46 -0.32 7.05 -14.75
CA SER A 46 -1.59 6.83 -15.45
C SER A 46 -2.73 6.49 -14.47
N THR A 47 -2.44 5.70 -13.44
CA THR A 47 -3.40 5.36 -12.37
C THR A 47 -3.74 6.58 -11.51
N LEU A 48 -2.73 7.39 -11.15
CA LEU A 48 -2.89 8.66 -10.44
C LEU A 48 -3.78 9.63 -11.21
N ARG A 49 -3.51 9.83 -12.51
CA ARG A 49 -4.31 10.71 -13.38
C ARG A 49 -5.76 10.22 -13.45
N LEU A 50 -5.97 8.93 -13.62
CA LEU A 50 -7.32 8.34 -13.62
C LEU A 50 -8.04 8.60 -12.30
N ARG A 51 -7.33 8.55 -11.16
CA ARG A 51 -7.92 8.87 -9.86
C ARG A 51 -8.15 10.37 -9.65
N ALA A 52 -7.24 11.23 -10.07
CA ALA A 52 -7.40 12.68 -10.05
C ALA A 52 -8.65 13.08 -10.83
N PHE A 53 -8.84 12.51 -12.02
CA PHE A 53 -10.04 12.70 -12.84
C PHE A 53 -11.33 12.33 -12.10
N TYR A 54 -11.36 11.18 -11.39
CA TYR A 54 -12.50 10.82 -10.54
C TYR A 54 -12.79 11.88 -9.47
N ARG A 55 -11.77 12.36 -8.76
CA ARG A 55 -11.93 13.39 -7.72
C ARG A 55 -12.43 14.71 -8.28
N ILE A 56 -11.87 15.16 -9.40
CA ILE A 56 -12.28 16.39 -10.10
C ILE A 56 -13.76 16.28 -10.51
N LEU A 57 -14.17 15.17 -11.11
CA LEU A 57 -15.58 14.94 -11.47
C LEU A 57 -16.49 14.89 -10.24
N LYS A 58 -16.07 14.23 -9.16
CA LYS A 58 -16.85 14.12 -7.91
C LYS A 58 -17.06 15.50 -7.26
N ASN A 59 -16.07 16.38 -7.30
CA ASN A 59 -16.09 17.65 -6.57
C ASN A 59 -16.63 18.81 -7.42
N LYS A 60 -16.24 18.91 -8.70
CA LYS A 60 -16.59 20.06 -9.57
C LYS A 60 -17.79 19.81 -10.50
N LYS A 61 -17.88 18.64 -11.14
CA LYS A 61 -18.93 18.34 -12.13
C LYS A 61 -19.54 16.94 -11.97
N LYS A 62 -20.34 16.77 -10.90
CA LYS A 62 -21.00 15.49 -10.57
C LYS A 62 -21.83 14.90 -11.71
N SER A 63 -22.36 15.73 -12.62
CA SER A 63 -23.09 15.29 -13.82
C SER A 63 -22.26 14.42 -14.77
N ASN A 64 -20.95 14.66 -14.82
CA ASN A 64 -20.02 13.97 -15.73
C ASN A 64 -19.35 12.76 -15.07
N LEU A 65 -19.62 12.50 -13.79
CA LEU A 65 -19.07 11.37 -13.04
C LEU A 65 -19.38 10.01 -13.68
N ALA A 66 -20.42 9.94 -14.52
CA ALA A 66 -20.77 8.75 -15.29
C ALA A 66 -19.62 8.27 -16.20
N ASP A 67 -18.78 9.16 -16.75
CA ASP A 67 -17.71 8.79 -17.68
C ASP A 67 -16.65 7.90 -17.01
N TYR A 68 -16.27 8.23 -15.77
CA TYR A 68 -15.39 7.38 -14.95
C TYR A 68 -15.95 5.97 -14.78
N TYR A 69 -17.23 5.87 -14.41
CA TYR A 69 -17.87 4.57 -14.18
C TYR A 69 -18.11 3.80 -15.48
N ARG A 70 -18.39 4.47 -16.60
CA ARG A 70 -18.47 3.83 -17.92
C ARG A 70 -17.14 3.15 -18.26
N PHE A 71 -16.02 3.82 -18.05
CA PHE A 71 -14.70 3.24 -18.25
C PHE A 71 -14.40 2.09 -17.27
N CYS A 72 -14.66 2.28 -15.98
CA CYS A 72 -14.47 1.22 -14.99
C CYS A 72 -15.33 -0.02 -15.30
N ASN A 73 -16.59 0.17 -15.69
CA ASN A 73 -17.52 -0.91 -16.04
C ASN A 73 -17.28 -1.52 -17.44
N GLY A 74 -16.30 -1.03 -18.21
CA GLY A 74 -15.96 -1.56 -19.54
C GLY A 74 -16.93 -1.13 -20.64
N LEU A 75 -17.71 -0.07 -20.42
CA LEU A 75 -18.65 0.52 -21.38
C LEU A 75 -18.02 1.63 -22.24
N SER A 76 -16.73 1.92 -22.02
CA SER A 76 -15.94 2.92 -22.74
C SER A 76 -14.47 2.52 -22.72
N ASP A 77 -13.77 2.71 -23.84
CA ASP A 77 -12.32 2.47 -23.95
C ASP A 77 -11.49 3.61 -23.36
N LYS A 78 -12.09 4.81 -23.22
CA LYS A 78 -11.46 5.99 -22.65
C LYS A 78 -12.15 6.41 -21.34
N PRO A 79 -11.42 6.99 -20.38
CA PRO A 79 -12.00 7.43 -19.12
C PRO A 79 -12.88 8.68 -19.25
N PHE A 80 -12.75 9.45 -20.33
CA PHE A 80 -13.43 10.71 -20.56
C PHE A 80 -14.25 10.70 -21.86
N SER A 81 -15.22 11.61 -21.96
CA SER A 81 -15.94 11.95 -23.18
C SER A 81 -15.70 13.41 -23.57
N LYS A 82 -16.29 13.88 -24.68
CA LYS A 82 -16.27 15.31 -25.05
C LYS A 82 -16.79 16.23 -23.94
N LYS A 83 -17.69 15.73 -23.07
CA LYS A 83 -18.26 16.52 -21.97
C LYS A 83 -17.31 16.67 -20.79
N SER A 84 -16.32 15.79 -20.66
CA SER A 84 -15.41 15.70 -19.52
C SER A 84 -13.93 15.85 -19.92
N GLU A 85 -13.67 16.37 -21.11
CA GLU A 85 -12.31 16.47 -21.68
C GLU A 85 -11.47 17.53 -20.94
N GLU A 86 -12.10 18.63 -20.54
CA GLU A 86 -11.46 19.67 -19.71
C GLU A 86 -11.01 19.10 -18.36
N GLU A 87 -11.84 18.30 -17.69
CA GLU A 87 -11.49 17.69 -16.41
C GLU A 87 -10.40 16.62 -16.56
N TRP A 88 -10.35 15.94 -17.71
CA TRP A 88 -9.27 14.99 -18.02
C TRP A 88 -7.94 15.69 -18.29
N ALA A 89 -7.98 16.89 -18.87
CA ALA A 89 -6.83 17.77 -19.01
C ALA A 89 -6.40 18.38 -17.66
N GLU A 90 -7.36 18.75 -16.80
CA GLU A 90 -7.08 19.18 -15.42
C GLU A 90 -6.40 18.07 -14.61
N ALA A 91 -6.84 16.81 -14.75
CA ALA A 91 -6.20 15.68 -14.09
C ALA A 91 -4.73 15.48 -14.49
N GLU A 92 -4.34 15.85 -15.71
CA GLU A 92 -2.93 15.83 -16.17
C GLU A 92 -2.10 16.98 -15.57
N LYS A 93 -2.75 18.09 -15.21
CA LYS A 93 -2.11 19.19 -14.48
C LYS A 93 -1.97 18.92 -12.99
N GLU A 94 -2.72 17.96 -12.44
CA GLU A 94 -2.54 17.49 -11.07
C GLU A 94 -1.49 16.37 -11.00
N ALA A 95 -1.65 15.32 -11.83
CA ALA A 95 -0.77 14.17 -11.84
C ALA A 95 0.32 14.34 -12.90
N HIS A 96 1.57 14.53 -12.47
CA HIS A 96 2.70 14.73 -13.35
C HIS A 96 3.66 13.53 -13.35
N CYS A 97 4.03 13.07 -14.54
CA CYS A 97 5.13 12.13 -14.71
C CYS A 97 6.46 12.90 -14.59
N ILE A 98 7.11 12.82 -13.43
CA ILE A 98 8.33 13.56 -13.07
C ILE A 98 9.32 12.63 -12.36
N THR A 99 10.58 12.66 -12.80
CA THR A 99 11.69 11.97 -12.12
C THR A 99 12.43 12.96 -11.23
N LEU A 100 12.14 12.94 -9.93
CA LEU A 100 12.81 13.77 -8.93
C LEU A 100 14.29 13.40 -8.78
N GLY A 101 15.12 14.36 -8.41
CA GLY A 101 16.57 14.21 -8.28
C GLY A 101 17.31 14.21 -9.62
N THR A 102 16.63 14.66 -10.69
CA THR A 102 17.22 14.96 -11.99
C THR A 102 16.96 16.42 -12.31
N LYS A 103 17.95 17.10 -12.92
CA LYS A 103 17.83 18.53 -13.25
C LYS A 103 16.52 18.87 -13.99
N GLU A 104 16.19 18.10 -15.03
CA GLU A 104 14.96 18.30 -15.80
C GLU A 104 13.69 18.08 -14.96
N GLY A 105 13.65 17.03 -14.15
CA GLY A 105 12.51 16.74 -13.30
C GLY A 105 12.31 17.78 -12.20
N ASP A 106 13.40 18.25 -11.61
CA ASP A 106 13.39 19.28 -10.56
C ASP A 106 12.95 20.63 -11.13
N GLU A 107 13.51 21.07 -12.26
CA GLU A 107 13.07 22.30 -12.97
C GLU A 107 11.59 22.24 -13.36
N LYS A 108 11.13 21.06 -13.82
CA LYS A 108 9.71 20.85 -14.15
C LYS A 108 8.82 20.91 -12.91
N LEU A 109 9.23 20.30 -11.80
CA LEU A 109 8.47 20.36 -10.54
C LEU A 109 8.38 21.81 -10.05
N ASP A 110 9.51 22.53 -10.04
CA ASP A 110 9.57 23.91 -9.57
C ASP A 110 8.66 24.82 -10.37
N LYS A 111 8.68 24.70 -11.71
CA LYS A 111 7.75 25.43 -12.59
C LYS A 111 6.29 25.14 -12.26
N VAL A 112 5.93 23.87 -12.09
CA VAL A 112 4.54 23.49 -11.77
C VAL A 112 4.10 24.04 -10.42
N LEU A 113 4.99 24.01 -9.42
CA LEU A 113 4.72 24.58 -8.10
C LEU A 113 4.56 26.10 -8.15
N ASP A 114 5.41 26.81 -8.90
CA ASP A 114 5.31 28.26 -9.07
C ASP A 114 3.98 28.67 -9.74
N GLU A 115 3.47 27.85 -10.66
CA GLU A 115 2.21 28.10 -11.36
C GLU A 115 0.95 27.72 -10.53
N SER A 116 1.05 26.70 -9.68
CA SER A 116 -0.14 26.02 -9.11
C SER A 116 -0.30 26.11 -7.60
N LEU A 117 0.79 26.34 -6.85
CA LEU A 117 0.78 26.39 -5.39
C LEU A 117 0.68 27.83 -4.89
N ASP A 118 -0.42 28.14 -4.20
CA ASP A 118 -0.56 29.41 -3.49
C ASP A 118 0.15 29.32 -2.13
N GLN A 119 1.42 29.73 -2.09
CA GLN A 119 2.26 29.71 -0.89
C GLN A 119 1.81 30.70 0.20
N SER A 120 0.90 31.63 -0.11
CA SER A 120 0.33 32.55 0.90
C SER A 120 -0.63 31.85 1.86
N LYS A 121 -1.10 30.65 1.47
CA LYS A 121 -2.07 29.85 2.24
C LYS A 121 -1.40 28.66 2.92
N PRO A 122 -2.03 28.12 3.98
CA PRO A 122 -1.59 26.86 4.56
C PRO A 122 -1.58 25.72 3.53
N TRP A 123 -0.50 24.95 3.49
CA TRP A 123 -0.36 23.81 2.59
C TRP A 123 0.47 22.68 3.21
N VAL A 124 0.26 21.47 2.71
CA VAL A 124 0.87 20.23 3.22
C VAL A 124 1.71 19.57 2.14
N LEU A 125 2.96 19.26 2.48
CA LEU A 125 3.81 18.38 1.68
C LEU A 125 3.66 16.94 2.17
N ILE A 126 3.23 16.02 1.33
CA ILE A 126 3.23 14.59 1.65
C ILE A 126 4.18 13.84 0.72
N GLY A 127 4.72 12.71 1.19
CA GLY A 127 5.50 11.84 0.31
C GLY A 127 6.25 10.74 1.04
N GLY A 128 6.66 9.73 0.27
CA GLY A 128 7.46 8.61 0.77
C GLY A 128 8.75 8.44 -0.03
N PRO A 129 9.79 9.26 0.21
CA PRO A 129 11.05 9.16 -0.52
C PRO A 129 11.61 7.73 -0.46
N PRO A 130 12.02 7.14 -1.60
CA PRO A 130 12.33 5.72 -1.67
C PRO A 130 13.54 5.35 -0.80
N CYS A 131 13.32 4.38 0.08
CA CYS A 131 14.32 3.91 1.05
C CYS A 131 15.07 2.64 0.57
N GLN A 132 14.99 2.31 -0.72
CA GLN A 132 15.44 1.01 -1.23
C GLN A 132 16.93 0.77 -1.03
N ALA A 133 17.74 1.83 -1.00
CA ALA A 133 19.17 1.74 -0.76
C ALA A 133 19.50 1.48 0.74
N TYR A 134 18.57 1.75 1.67
CA TYR A 134 18.76 1.62 3.12
C TYR A 134 18.14 0.35 3.73
N SER A 135 17.05 -0.14 3.14
CA SER A 135 16.30 -1.29 3.69
C SER A 135 17.12 -2.59 3.66
N LEU A 136 16.96 -3.46 4.67
CA LEU A 136 17.62 -4.78 4.71
C LEU A 136 17.34 -5.63 3.45
N ALA A 137 16.09 -5.60 2.98
CA ALA A 137 15.67 -6.31 1.77
C ALA A 137 16.28 -5.71 0.49
N GLY A 138 16.39 -4.38 0.41
CA GLY A 138 17.05 -3.69 -0.70
C GLY A 138 18.55 -3.92 -0.74
N ARG A 139 19.25 -3.79 0.40
CA ARG A 139 20.68 -4.11 0.55
C ARG A 139 20.99 -5.56 0.19
N SER A 140 20.16 -6.50 0.65
CA SER A 140 20.34 -7.93 0.31
C SER A 140 20.16 -8.21 -1.18
N ARG A 141 19.31 -7.47 -1.90
CA ARG A 141 19.14 -7.62 -3.36
C ARG A 141 20.29 -7.00 -4.14
N ASN A 142 20.75 -5.83 -3.72
CA ASN A 142 21.75 -5.10 -4.49
C ASN A 142 23.17 -5.63 -4.26
N LYS A 143 23.44 -6.32 -3.15
CA LYS A 143 24.70 -7.07 -2.91
C LYS A 143 25.06 -8.10 -4.00
N GLY A 144 24.09 -8.57 -4.78
CA GLY A 144 24.31 -9.55 -5.86
C GLY A 144 24.69 -8.95 -7.21
N LYS A 145 24.80 -7.62 -7.34
CA LYS A 145 25.21 -6.95 -8.58
C LYS A 145 26.70 -6.62 -8.50
N ALA A 146 27.48 -7.09 -9.47
CA ALA A 146 28.96 -7.02 -9.46
C ALA A 146 29.55 -5.60 -9.32
N ASN A 147 28.81 -4.55 -9.70
CA ASN A 147 29.23 -3.15 -9.64
C ASN A 147 28.34 -2.28 -8.73
N TYR A 148 27.63 -2.86 -7.75
CA TYR A 148 26.80 -2.07 -6.84
C TYR A 148 27.60 -1.60 -5.62
N SER A 149 27.96 -0.31 -5.63
CA SER A 149 28.26 0.42 -4.39
C SER A 149 26.96 0.94 -3.81
N ALA A 150 26.73 0.73 -2.52
CA ALA A 150 25.65 1.43 -1.84
C ALA A 150 25.91 2.94 -1.94
N GLU A 151 27.15 3.38 -1.73
CA GLU A 151 27.54 4.79 -1.68
C GLU A 151 27.24 5.58 -2.97
N ASP A 152 27.16 4.89 -4.13
CA ASP A 152 26.85 5.48 -5.45
C ASP A 152 25.37 5.37 -5.85
N ASP A 153 24.50 4.82 -5.00
CA ASP A 153 23.08 4.68 -5.29
C ASP A 153 22.39 6.06 -5.20
N HIS A 154 22.11 6.67 -6.35
CA HIS A 154 21.40 7.97 -6.47
C HIS A 154 20.11 8.06 -5.62
N ARG A 155 19.46 6.91 -5.32
CA ARG A 155 18.27 6.87 -4.45
C ARG A 155 18.56 7.27 -3.01
N HIS A 156 19.82 7.24 -2.57
CA HIS A 156 20.24 7.80 -1.28
C HIS A 156 20.02 9.31 -1.19
N PHE A 157 19.99 10.01 -2.32
CA PHE A 157 19.88 11.45 -2.36
C PHE A 157 18.43 11.93 -2.53
N LEU A 158 17.47 11.04 -2.80
CA LEU A 158 16.07 11.43 -3.03
C LEU A 158 15.36 11.98 -1.79
N TYR A 159 15.82 11.69 -0.56
CA TYR A 159 15.32 12.41 0.61
C TYR A 159 15.80 13.87 0.63
N LYS A 160 16.96 14.16 0.02
CA LYS A 160 17.46 15.53 -0.10
C LYS A 160 16.62 16.36 -1.05
N ASP A 161 16.04 15.75 -2.09
CA ASP A 161 15.07 16.44 -2.94
C ASP A 161 13.78 16.78 -2.16
N TYR A 162 13.32 15.87 -1.31
CA TYR A 162 12.21 16.17 -0.39
C TYR A 162 12.58 17.30 0.60
N LEU A 163 13.80 17.27 1.14
CA LEU A 163 14.34 18.30 2.03
C LEU A 163 14.48 19.66 1.34
N ARG A 164 14.94 19.68 0.08
CA ARG A 164 15.04 20.88 -0.76
C ARG A 164 13.69 21.56 -0.89
N ILE A 165 12.64 20.80 -1.22
CA ILE A 165 11.28 21.36 -1.32
C ILE A 165 10.80 21.91 0.03
N ILE A 166 11.10 21.23 1.15
CA ILE A 166 10.79 21.77 2.49
C ILE A 166 11.52 23.09 2.74
N GLN A 167 12.79 23.17 2.37
CA GLN A 167 13.63 24.34 2.61
C GLN A 167 13.19 25.53 1.74
N GLU A 168 13.02 25.32 0.44
CA GLU A 168 12.70 26.37 -0.53
C GLU A 168 11.24 26.83 -0.46
N ARG A 169 10.29 25.89 -0.28
CA ARG A 169 8.85 26.18 -0.35
C ARG A 169 8.18 26.30 1.03
N GLN A 170 8.87 25.89 2.08
CA GLN A 170 8.48 26.09 3.48
C GLN A 170 7.03 25.70 3.81
N PRO A 171 6.62 24.43 3.58
CA PRO A 171 5.28 23.96 3.89
C PRO A 171 4.85 24.25 5.32
N THR A 172 3.53 24.41 5.51
CA THR A 172 2.97 24.53 6.87
C THR A 172 3.20 23.25 7.66
N ILE A 173 2.96 22.13 6.99
CA ILE A 173 3.14 20.78 7.53
C ILE A 173 3.76 19.91 6.45
N PHE A 174 4.64 19.00 6.84
CA PHE A 174 5.00 17.87 5.99
C PHE A 174 4.70 16.53 6.65
N VAL A 175 4.37 15.52 5.85
CA VAL A 175 4.18 14.13 6.26
C VAL A 175 5.08 13.24 5.42
N MET A 176 6.14 12.74 6.05
CA MET A 176 7.10 11.86 5.39
C MET A 176 6.88 10.40 5.83
N GLU A 177 6.55 9.54 4.88
CA GLU A 177 6.44 8.10 5.11
C GLU A 177 7.75 7.37 4.82
N ASN A 178 8.02 6.31 5.60
CA ASN A 178 9.09 5.39 5.29
C ASN A 178 8.91 3.97 5.89
N VAL A 179 9.72 3.03 5.42
CA VAL A 179 9.73 1.65 5.93
C VAL A 179 10.39 1.56 7.31
N LYS A 180 9.88 0.67 8.18
CA LYS A 180 10.46 0.40 9.51
C LYS A 180 11.97 0.10 9.51
N GLY A 181 12.48 -0.47 8.42
CA GLY A 181 13.90 -0.78 8.27
C GLY A 181 14.83 0.44 8.33
N ILE A 182 14.32 1.65 8.07
CA ILE A 182 15.10 2.90 8.11
C ILE A 182 15.72 3.16 9.49
N LEU A 183 15.06 2.74 10.58
CA LEU A 183 15.52 2.92 11.96
C LEU A 183 16.84 2.19 12.25
N SER A 184 17.18 1.18 11.45
CA SER A 184 18.41 0.39 11.58
C SER A 184 19.44 0.68 10.49
N ALA A 185 19.15 1.62 9.59
CA ALA A 185 20.03 1.96 8.49
C ALA A 185 21.18 2.86 8.96
N LYS A 186 22.39 2.52 8.51
CA LYS A 186 23.61 3.26 8.81
C LYS A 186 24.42 3.53 7.54
N ILE A 187 25.04 4.71 7.45
CA ILE A 187 26.08 5.06 6.47
C ILE A 187 27.34 5.39 7.27
N ASN A 188 28.50 4.81 6.92
CA ASN A 188 29.78 5.08 7.59
C ASN A 188 29.74 4.96 9.13
N GLY A 189 28.91 4.04 9.64
CA GLY A 189 28.72 3.82 11.08
C GLY A 189 27.65 4.70 11.75
N GLU A 190 27.22 5.77 11.09
CA GLU A 190 26.25 6.75 11.62
C GLU A 190 24.81 6.40 11.29
N SER A 191 23.88 6.72 12.20
CA SER A 191 22.44 6.50 12.01
C SER A 191 21.86 7.48 11.00
N ILE A 192 21.40 6.97 9.86
CA ILE A 192 20.86 7.85 8.82
C ILE A 192 19.50 8.44 9.22
N PHE A 193 18.71 7.68 9.99
CA PHE A 193 17.39 8.16 10.39
C PHE A 193 17.49 9.32 11.38
N LYS A 194 18.49 9.29 12.27
CA LYS A 194 18.78 10.41 13.17
C LYS A 194 19.17 11.66 12.36
N LYS A 195 20.05 11.50 11.37
CA LYS A 195 20.40 12.56 10.44
C LYS A 195 19.19 13.12 9.68
N ILE A 196 18.32 12.26 9.16
CA ILE A 196 17.10 12.71 8.46
C ILE A 196 16.21 13.56 9.39
N ILE A 197 16.01 13.14 10.64
CA ILE A 197 15.23 13.91 11.62
C ILE A 197 15.91 15.26 11.93
N GLU A 198 17.23 15.26 12.10
CA GLU A 198 18.03 16.48 12.29
C GLU A 198 17.90 17.43 11.10
N ASP A 199 18.05 16.92 9.88
CA ASP A 199 18.01 17.67 8.65
C ASP A 199 16.61 18.27 8.41
N LEU A 200 15.56 17.48 8.62
CA LEU A 200 14.18 17.92 8.47
C LEU A 200 13.75 18.96 9.53
N ALA A 201 14.34 18.93 10.72
CA ALA A 201 14.04 19.90 11.78
C ALA A 201 14.67 21.27 11.54
N ASP A 202 15.82 21.31 10.85
CA ASP A 202 16.55 22.54 10.51
C ASP A 202 17.08 22.48 9.06
N PRO A 203 16.19 22.62 8.05
CA PRO A 203 16.54 22.40 6.64
C PRO A 203 17.64 23.33 6.11
N ASP A 204 17.65 24.60 6.54
CA ASP A 204 18.70 25.55 6.15
C ASP A 204 20.06 25.08 6.63
N LYS A 205 20.17 24.68 7.90
CA LYS A 205 21.42 24.15 8.46
C LYS A 205 21.87 22.89 7.72
N ALA A 206 20.94 22.01 7.37
CA ALA A 206 21.23 20.77 6.65
C ALA A 206 21.80 21.03 5.24
N LEU A 207 21.36 22.11 4.59
CA LEU A 207 21.82 22.53 3.27
C LEU A 207 22.95 23.58 3.31
N GLY A 208 23.47 23.92 4.49
CA GLY A 208 24.57 24.87 4.66
C GLY A 208 24.18 26.34 4.41
N LEU A 209 22.90 26.67 4.53
CA LEU A 209 22.34 28.00 4.38
C LEU A 209 22.24 28.72 5.74
N GLY A 210 22.09 30.05 5.72
CA GLY A 210 21.84 30.83 6.93
C GLY A 210 20.49 30.49 7.57
N SER A 211 20.33 30.65 8.88
CA SER A 211 19.15 30.22 9.65
C SER A 211 17.92 31.15 9.52
N ALA A 212 17.60 31.61 8.33
CA ALA A 212 16.50 32.56 8.08
C ALA A 212 15.15 31.87 7.81
N GLY A 213 15.17 30.61 7.41
CA GLY A 213 14.00 29.82 7.06
C GLY A 213 13.29 29.16 8.25
N LYS A 214 12.15 28.53 7.94
CA LYS A 214 11.32 27.86 8.96
C LYS A 214 12.04 26.66 9.56
N LYS A 215 11.89 26.51 10.86
CA LYS A 215 12.25 25.28 11.58
C LYS A 215 11.01 24.41 11.74
N TYR A 216 11.24 23.12 11.96
CA TYR A 216 10.16 22.16 12.15
C TYR A 216 10.36 21.39 13.45
N LYS A 217 9.26 21.19 14.18
CA LYS A 217 9.21 20.14 15.21
C LYS A 217 8.72 18.86 14.54
N ILE A 218 9.44 17.76 14.76
CA ILE A 218 9.12 16.44 14.20
C ILE A 218 8.32 15.67 15.24
N CYS A 219 7.06 15.40 14.93
CA CYS A 219 6.11 14.88 15.89
C CYS A 219 5.62 13.48 15.50
N SER A 220 5.13 12.73 16.49
CA SER A 220 4.54 11.40 16.30
C SER A 220 3.03 11.46 16.15
N PHE A 221 2.46 10.60 15.29
CA PHE A 221 1.02 10.39 15.19
C PHE A 221 0.45 9.47 16.28
N VAL A 222 1.30 8.76 17.04
CA VAL A 222 0.89 7.70 17.97
C VAL A 222 1.38 7.91 19.40
N SER A 223 2.09 9.01 19.67
CA SER A 223 2.59 9.38 20.99
C SER A 223 2.89 10.87 21.07
N ASP A 224 3.14 11.39 22.26
CA ASP A 224 3.53 12.80 22.49
C ASP A 224 5.00 13.07 22.23
N HIS A 225 5.70 12.14 21.57
CA HIS A 225 7.10 12.32 21.22
C HIS A 225 7.26 13.41 20.16
N ILE A 226 8.12 14.38 20.47
CA ILE A 226 8.46 15.52 19.64
C ILE A 226 9.98 15.68 19.64
N TYR A 227 10.57 15.83 18.46
CA TYR A 227 11.95 16.21 18.26
C TYR A 227 12.06 17.65 17.79
N SER A 228 13.03 18.40 18.33
CA SER A 228 13.41 19.74 17.86
C SER A 228 14.93 19.90 17.89
N SER A 229 15.47 20.78 17.03
CA SER A 229 16.92 21.06 16.99
C SER A 229 17.45 21.74 18.27
N SER A 230 16.56 22.36 19.06
CA SER A 230 16.87 23.00 20.35
C SER A 230 16.93 22.03 21.54
N VAL A 231 16.26 20.87 21.46
CA VAL A 231 16.18 19.90 22.54
C VAL A 231 16.77 18.58 22.07
N LYS A 232 18.01 18.30 22.46
CA LYS A 232 18.68 17.01 22.20
C LYS A 232 18.09 15.88 23.04
N ASN A 233 16.80 15.61 22.92
CA ASN A 233 16.18 14.43 23.53
C ASN A 233 16.28 13.24 22.57
N ASP A 234 17.25 12.38 22.83
CA ASP A 234 17.62 11.21 22.01
C ASP A 234 16.84 9.94 22.37
N SER A 235 15.62 10.04 22.90
CA SER A 235 14.96 8.87 23.49
C SER A 235 13.76 8.36 22.68
N ASP A 236 14.04 7.29 21.94
CA ASP A 236 13.14 6.33 21.30
C ASP A 236 12.53 6.69 19.93
N LEU A 237 13.35 6.54 18.89
CA LEU A 237 12.95 6.62 17.47
C LEU A 237 11.82 5.65 17.06
N LYS A 238 11.52 4.62 17.87
CA LYS A 238 10.39 3.71 17.59
C LYS A 238 9.04 4.37 17.83
N LYS A 239 8.99 5.52 18.50
CA LYS A 239 7.78 6.33 18.74
C LYS A 239 7.16 6.87 17.45
N TYR A 240 7.90 6.88 16.34
CA TYR A 240 7.37 7.22 15.00
C TYR A 240 6.80 6.01 14.23
N ILE A 241 6.83 4.80 14.81
CA ILE A 241 6.29 3.61 14.15
C ILE A 241 4.77 3.54 14.34
N ILE A 242 4.04 3.60 13.24
CA ILE A 242 2.62 3.30 13.17
C ILE A 242 2.45 1.82 12.80
N ARG A 243 1.65 1.10 13.61
CA ARG A 243 1.24 -0.29 13.34
C ARG A 243 -0.18 -0.27 12.78
N SER A 244 -0.30 -0.33 11.45
CA SER A 244 -1.57 -0.10 10.75
C SER A 244 -2.73 -0.98 11.25
N GLU A 245 -2.42 -2.22 11.64
CA GLU A 245 -3.40 -3.19 12.15
C GLU A 245 -4.08 -2.76 13.45
N LEU A 246 -3.46 -1.87 14.23
CA LEU A 246 -4.04 -1.30 15.44
C LEU A 246 -4.97 -0.12 15.15
N HIS A 247 -5.11 0.26 13.88
CA HIS A 247 -5.88 1.42 13.44
C HIS A 247 -6.86 1.03 12.33
N GLY A 248 -7.48 -0.15 12.42
CA GLY A 248 -8.55 -0.60 11.54
C GLY A 248 -8.12 -1.00 10.11
N VAL A 249 -6.82 -1.06 9.83
CA VAL A 249 -6.31 -1.57 8.54
C VAL A 249 -6.20 -3.11 8.64
N PRO A 250 -6.73 -3.88 7.68
CA PRO A 250 -6.69 -5.35 7.67
C PRO A 250 -5.31 -5.95 7.34
N GLN A 251 -4.23 -5.31 7.80
CA GLN A 251 -2.86 -5.65 7.46
C GLN A 251 -1.89 -5.20 8.56
N ALA A 252 -1.04 -6.12 9.01
CA ALA A 252 0.11 -5.85 9.85
C ALA A 252 1.21 -5.15 9.04
N ARG A 253 1.04 -3.85 8.81
CA ARG A 253 1.96 -2.99 8.05
C ARG A 253 2.54 -1.94 8.99
N HIS A 254 3.82 -2.10 9.32
CA HIS A 254 4.53 -1.17 10.18
C HIS A 254 5.29 -0.15 9.35
N ARG A 255 5.06 1.13 9.61
CA ARG A 255 5.71 2.26 8.91
C ARG A 255 6.20 3.31 9.89
N VAL A 256 7.30 3.95 9.54
CA VAL A 256 7.78 5.15 10.23
C VAL A 256 7.15 6.32 9.51
N ILE A 257 6.38 7.14 10.22
CA ILE A 257 5.75 8.31 9.63
C ILE A 257 6.06 9.52 10.51
N LEU A 258 6.64 10.55 9.89
CA LEU A 258 7.04 11.79 10.54
C LEU A 258 6.02 12.88 10.22
N LEU A 259 5.53 13.57 11.24
CA LEU A 259 4.73 14.79 11.11
C LEU A 259 5.63 16.00 11.40
N GLY A 260 6.05 16.73 10.38
CA GLY A 260 6.80 17.96 10.55
C GLY A 260 5.86 19.16 10.64
N ILE A 261 5.88 19.88 11.75
CA ILE A 261 5.06 21.08 11.96
C ILE A 261 5.99 22.29 11.94
N ALA A 262 5.74 23.22 11.02
CA ALA A 262 6.51 24.46 10.94
C ALA A 262 6.30 25.29 12.20
N VAL A 263 7.39 25.80 12.77
CA VAL A 263 7.39 26.64 13.97
C VAL A 263 8.23 27.89 13.75
N ASN A 264 7.72 29.01 14.25
CA ASN A 264 8.50 30.25 14.37
C ASN A 264 9.28 30.26 15.69
N GLY A 265 10.30 31.11 15.82
CA GLY A 265 11.23 31.09 16.97
C GLY A 265 10.53 31.04 18.35
N GLY A 266 10.70 29.93 19.06
CA GLY A 266 10.11 29.69 20.39
C GLY A 266 8.66 29.18 20.40
N GLU A 267 8.02 29.01 19.24
CA GLU A 267 6.65 28.51 19.12
C GLU A 267 6.57 27.03 19.55
N GLU A 268 5.59 26.73 20.41
CA GLU A 268 5.23 25.36 20.77
C GLU A 268 4.29 24.73 19.76
N VAL A 269 4.35 23.41 19.63
CA VAL A 269 3.43 22.67 18.77
C VAL A 269 2.05 22.67 19.43
N PRO A 270 0.97 22.97 18.70
CA PRO A 270 -0.38 22.89 19.26
C PRO A 270 -0.67 21.46 19.74
N ASN A 271 -1.47 21.33 20.79
CA ASN A 271 -1.91 20.00 21.20
C ASN A 271 -2.81 19.40 20.12
N TYR A 272 -2.62 18.13 19.78
CA TYR A 272 -3.39 17.46 18.73
C TYR A 272 -3.63 15.99 19.08
N PRO A 273 -4.78 15.42 18.66
CA PRO A 273 -5.13 14.04 18.96
C PRO A 273 -4.17 13.06 18.29
N LYS A 274 -3.92 11.91 18.94
CA LYS A 274 -3.16 10.81 18.34
C LYS A 274 -4.10 9.86 17.60
N LEU A 275 -3.55 9.01 16.74
CA LEU A 275 -4.32 7.98 16.05
C LEU A 275 -4.98 7.05 17.06
N GLU A 276 -6.31 6.94 16.97
CA GLU A 276 -7.11 6.07 17.81
C GLU A 276 -6.79 4.59 17.56
N GLN A 277 -6.75 3.79 18.63
CA GLN A 277 -6.64 2.35 18.52
C GLN A 277 -8.01 1.72 18.25
N GLU A 278 -8.05 0.80 17.30
CA GLU A 278 -9.25 0.09 16.88
C GLU A 278 -9.04 -1.42 16.92
N VAL A 279 -10.15 -2.16 16.94
CA VAL A 279 -10.13 -3.62 16.83
C VAL A 279 -9.49 -4.01 15.48
N PRO A 280 -8.48 -4.89 15.47
CA PRO A 280 -7.85 -5.33 14.23
C PRO A 280 -8.86 -5.99 13.29
N VAL A 281 -8.77 -5.64 12.00
CA VAL A 281 -9.61 -6.23 10.95
C VAL A 281 -8.90 -7.45 10.38
N SER A 282 -9.62 -8.56 10.28
CA SER A 282 -9.07 -9.81 9.76
C SER A 282 -9.04 -9.86 8.22
N VAL A 283 -8.22 -10.75 7.65
CA VAL A 283 -8.20 -11.03 6.21
C VAL A 283 -9.59 -11.41 5.72
N GLU A 284 -10.26 -12.32 6.42
CA GLU A 284 -11.59 -12.81 6.05
C GLU A 284 -12.62 -11.68 6.01
N GLN A 285 -12.67 -10.82 7.02
CA GLN A 285 -13.57 -9.65 7.03
C GLN A 285 -13.32 -8.73 5.83
N ALA A 286 -12.07 -8.53 5.42
CA ALA A 286 -11.74 -7.63 4.32
C ALA A 286 -12.08 -8.21 2.94
N ILE A 287 -11.87 -9.51 2.72
CA ILE A 287 -11.89 -10.09 1.36
C ILE A 287 -12.90 -11.21 1.12
N SER A 288 -13.54 -11.78 2.14
CA SER A 288 -14.50 -12.91 1.97
C SER A 288 -15.72 -12.57 1.12
N GLY A 289 -16.10 -11.29 1.07
CA GLY A 289 -17.21 -10.82 0.25
C GLY A 289 -16.89 -10.73 -1.25
N LEU A 290 -15.63 -10.92 -1.67
CA LEU A 290 -15.27 -10.93 -3.09
C LEU A 290 -15.66 -12.26 -3.75
N PRO A 291 -15.93 -12.29 -5.07
CA PRO A 291 -16.21 -13.53 -5.78
C PRO A 291 -15.08 -14.53 -5.58
N ARG A 292 -15.41 -15.80 -5.36
CA ARG A 292 -14.39 -16.84 -5.27
C ARG A 292 -13.86 -17.13 -6.67
N ILE A 293 -12.54 -17.22 -6.80
CA ILE A 293 -11.86 -17.54 -8.06
C ILE A 293 -10.80 -18.63 -7.84
N ARG A 294 -10.50 -19.41 -8.88
CA ARG A 294 -9.43 -20.42 -8.90
C ARG A 294 -8.15 -19.89 -9.52
N SER A 295 -7.03 -20.57 -9.25
CA SER A 295 -5.79 -20.36 -9.99
C SER A 295 -5.91 -20.76 -11.47
N ARG A 296 -5.05 -20.18 -12.31
CA ARG A 296 -4.78 -20.72 -13.66
C ARG A 296 -3.71 -21.81 -13.59
N LEU A 297 -3.74 -22.75 -14.51
CA LEU A 297 -2.64 -23.68 -14.74
C LEU A 297 -1.56 -23.02 -15.62
N THR A 298 -0.31 -23.37 -15.37
CA THR A 298 0.83 -23.03 -16.23
C THR A 298 1.47 -24.30 -16.75
N ARG A 299 2.13 -24.22 -17.92
CA ARG A 299 2.79 -25.34 -18.61
C ARG A 299 1.85 -26.46 -19.09
N THR A 300 0.56 -26.28 -18.92
CA THR A 300 -0.54 -27.13 -19.40
C THR A 300 -1.67 -26.20 -19.84
N LEU A 301 -2.59 -26.69 -20.66
CA LEU A 301 -3.76 -25.93 -21.10
C LEU A 301 -4.68 -25.67 -19.89
N ASP A 302 -4.93 -24.40 -19.58
CA ASP A 302 -5.88 -24.04 -18.53
C ASP A 302 -7.31 -24.27 -19.01
N SER A 303 -8.06 -25.08 -18.26
CA SER A 303 -9.50 -25.29 -18.42
C SER A 303 -10.09 -25.64 -17.06
N ASN A 304 -11.40 -25.45 -16.88
CA ASN A 304 -12.04 -25.80 -15.60
C ASN A 304 -11.90 -27.30 -15.30
N THR A 305 -12.11 -28.16 -16.30
CA THR A 305 -11.96 -29.62 -16.15
C THR A 305 -10.52 -30.00 -15.85
N GLY A 306 -9.55 -29.52 -16.65
CA GLY A 306 -8.14 -29.82 -16.43
C GLY A 306 -7.62 -29.31 -15.09
N TRP A 307 -8.07 -28.13 -14.64
CA TRP A 307 -7.73 -27.64 -13.31
C TRP A 307 -8.32 -28.50 -12.20
N VAL A 308 -9.58 -28.94 -12.36
CA VAL A 308 -10.22 -29.87 -11.41
C VAL A 308 -9.45 -31.18 -11.30
N ASP A 309 -9.04 -31.76 -12.42
CA ASP A 309 -8.28 -33.01 -12.45
C ASP A 309 -6.92 -32.86 -11.78
N VAL A 310 -6.22 -31.75 -12.04
CA VAL A 310 -4.94 -31.43 -11.38
C VAL A 310 -5.11 -31.35 -9.87
N ILE A 311 -6.12 -30.61 -9.39
CA ILE A 311 -6.36 -30.46 -7.95
C ILE A 311 -6.77 -31.79 -7.31
N LYS A 312 -7.65 -32.59 -7.94
CA LYS A 312 -8.00 -33.94 -7.46
C LYS A 312 -6.77 -34.83 -7.33
N SER A 313 -5.87 -34.80 -8.32
CA SER A 313 -4.59 -35.51 -8.26
C SER A 313 -3.74 -35.04 -7.08
N GLN A 314 -3.69 -33.72 -6.80
CA GLN A 314 -2.94 -33.21 -5.65
C GLN A 314 -3.58 -33.58 -4.31
N TYR A 315 -4.91 -33.62 -4.22
CA TYR A 315 -5.63 -34.15 -3.05
C TYR A 315 -5.28 -35.60 -2.78
N ASN A 316 -5.33 -36.46 -3.80
CA ASN A 316 -4.99 -37.88 -3.66
C ASN A 316 -3.53 -38.06 -3.20
N ALA A 317 -2.59 -37.34 -3.83
CA ALA A 317 -1.19 -37.42 -3.46
C ALA A 317 -0.92 -36.92 -2.02
N LEU A 318 -1.65 -35.91 -1.53
CA LEU A 318 -1.57 -35.49 -0.13
C LEU A 318 -2.19 -36.52 0.81
N ASN A 319 -3.32 -37.10 0.44
CA ASN A 319 -3.98 -38.13 1.23
C ASN A 319 -3.08 -39.36 1.43
N GLU A 320 -2.45 -39.84 0.36
CA GLU A 320 -1.46 -40.93 0.42
C GLU A 320 -0.30 -40.58 1.38
N ALA A 321 0.28 -39.38 1.24
CA ALA A 321 1.37 -38.93 2.11
C ALA A 321 0.97 -38.82 3.59
N PHE A 322 -0.27 -38.41 3.90
CA PHE A 322 -0.77 -38.42 5.27
C PHE A 322 -1.05 -39.84 5.79
N HIS A 323 -1.50 -40.76 4.93
CA HIS A 323 -1.77 -42.14 5.33
C HIS A 323 -0.52 -42.98 5.62
N GLU A 324 0.64 -42.60 5.10
CA GLU A 324 1.91 -43.20 5.51
C GLU A 324 2.30 -42.79 6.95
N GLN A 325 1.69 -41.72 7.50
CA GLN A 325 2.01 -41.13 8.80
C GLN A 325 0.73 -40.81 9.63
N VAL A 326 -0.30 -41.68 9.56
CA VAL A 326 -1.68 -41.39 10.07
C VAL A 326 -1.72 -40.90 11.52
N SER A 327 -0.91 -41.47 12.41
CA SER A 327 -0.90 -41.10 13.83
C SER A 327 -0.55 -39.63 14.07
N GLU A 328 0.21 -39.00 13.16
CA GLU A 328 0.61 -37.59 13.25
C GLU A 328 -0.35 -36.65 12.48
N PHE A 329 -1.07 -37.15 11.48
CA PHE A 329 -1.84 -36.34 10.52
C PHE A 329 -3.36 -36.59 10.53
N SER A 330 -3.92 -37.23 11.55
CA SER A 330 -5.36 -37.56 11.63
C SER A 330 -6.29 -36.33 11.48
N GLU A 331 -5.95 -35.21 12.11
CA GLU A 331 -6.67 -33.93 11.98
C GLU A 331 -6.59 -33.38 10.54
N PHE A 332 -5.44 -33.55 9.88
CA PHE A 332 -5.23 -33.10 8.51
C PHE A 332 -6.04 -33.93 7.51
N VAL A 333 -6.11 -35.25 7.70
CA VAL A 333 -6.94 -36.14 6.87
C VAL A 333 -8.41 -35.75 6.98
N SER A 334 -8.88 -35.44 8.20
CA SER A 334 -10.25 -34.98 8.43
C SER A 334 -10.55 -33.68 7.67
N GLU A 335 -9.66 -32.69 7.78
CA GLU A 335 -9.82 -31.40 7.07
C GLU A 335 -9.68 -31.54 5.54
N LEU A 336 -8.80 -32.42 5.07
CA LEU A 336 -8.62 -32.75 3.65
C LEU A 336 -9.91 -33.32 3.05
N ASN A 337 -10.57 -34.24 3.76
CA ASN A 337 -11.82 -34.84 3.31
C ASN A 337 -12.97 -33.82 3.26
N LEU A 338 -13.07 -32.93 4.26
CA LEU A 338 -14.06 -31.86 4.29
C LEU A 338 -13.88 -30.89 3.11
N SER A 339 -12.65 -30.44 2.87
CA SER A 339 -12.32 -29.50 1.79
C SER A 339 -12.49 -30.12 0.40
N ARG A 340 -12.16 -31.40 0.23
CA ARG A 340 -12.38 -32.14 -1.03
C ARG A 340 -13.85 -32.14 -1.46
N HIS A 341 -14.77 -32.43 -0.55
CA HIS A 341 -16.20 -32.43 -0.89
C HIS A 341 -16.71 -31.03 -1.27
N GLN A 342 -16.21 -29.98 -0.61
CA GLN A 342 -16.56 -28.60 -0.98
C GLN A 342 -15.99 -28.22 -2.35
N PHE A 343 -14.78 -28.68 -2.65
CA PHE A 343 -14.10 -28.48 -3.91
C PHE A 343 -14.85 -29.12 -5.08
N GLU A 344 -15.28 -30.37 -4.95
CA GLU A 344 -16.00 -31.09 -6.02
C GLU A 344 -17.33 -30.42 -6.41
N LYS A 345 -17.89 -29.59 -5.51
CA LYS A 345 -19.11 -28.80 -5.74
C LYS A 345 -18.82 -27.38 -6.24
N ALA A 346 -17.57 -26.93 -6.22
CA ALA A 346 -17.23 -25.56 -6.52
C ALA A 346 -17.13 -25.33 -8.04
N ASN A 347 -17.89 -24.36 -8.55
CA ASN A 347 -17.75 -23.86 -9.91
C ASN A 347 -17.04 -22.49 -9.86
N LEU A 348 -15.72 -22.50 -10.02
CA LEU A 348 -14.87 -21.31 -9.89
C LEU A 348 -14.30 -20.89 -11.24
N ASP A 349 -14.43 -19.59 -11.54
CA ASP A 349 -13.73 -18.93 -12.65
C ASP A 349 -12.32 -18.48 -12.20
N VAL A 350 -11.46 -18.10 -13.13
CA VAL A 350 -10.12 -17.55 -12.91
C VAL A 350 -10.14 -16.04 -12.60
N GLY A 351 -11.31 -15.43 -12.69
CA GLY A 351 -11.48 -13.98 -12.55
C GLY A 351 -11.02 -13.22 -13.80
N ALA A 352 -11.00 -11.90 -13.71
CA ALA A 352 -10.70 -11.01 -14.83
C ALA A 352 -10.31 -9.62 -14.35
N LEU A 353 -9.91 -8.76 -15.30
CA LEU A 353 -9.74 -7.33 -15.04
C LEU A 353 -11.04 -6.67 -14.55
N ARG A 354 -12.19 -7.18 -15.01
CA ARG A 354 -13.54 -6.75 -14.63
C ARG A 354 -14.41 -7.99 -14.41
N VAL A 355 -14.74 -8.32 -13.17
CA VAL A 355 -15.63 -9.45 -12.82
C VAL A 355 -17.00 -8.88 -12.45
N PRO A 356 -18.12 -9.28 -13.07
CA PRO A 356 -19.45 -8.74 -12.72
C PRO A 356 -19.75 -8.84 -11.21
N ARG A 357 -20.39 -7.81 -10.64
CA ARG A 357 -20.81 -7.82 -9.23
C ARG A 357 -22.23 -8.38 -9.09
N LEU A 358 -22.43 -9.22 -8.08
CA LEU A 358 -23.76 -9.61 -7.64
C LEU A 358 -24.24 -8.68 -6.52
N SER A 359 -25.56 -8.56 -6.35
CA SER A 359 -26.19 -7.56 -5.45
C SER A 359 -25.83 -7.71 -3.96
N LYS A 360 -25.28 -8.85 -3.55
CA LYS A 360 -24.91 -9.15 -2.16
C LYS A 360 -23.39 -9.16 -1.92
N ASP A 361 -22.57 -9.02 -2.97
CA ASP A 361 -21.12 -9.17 -2.86
C ASP A 361 -20.45 -7.97 -2.17
N GLY A 362 -19.34 -8.25 -1.51
CA GLY A 362 -18.37 -7.25 -1.10
C GLY A 362 -18.48 -6.76 0.34
N LYS A 363 -19.58 -7.07 1.03
CA LYS A 363 -19.77 -6.65 2.42
C LYS A 363 -18.71 -7.29 3.33
N THR A 364 -18.26 -6.50 4.29
CA THR A 364 -17.21 -6.86 5.26
C THR A 364 -17.78 -7.23 6.63
N GLY A 365 -19.08 -7.00 6.84
CA GLY A 365 -19.72 -7.10 8.15
C GLY A 365 -19.51 -5.85 9.02
N SER A 366 -18.70 -4.88 8.59
CA SER A 366 -18.51 -3.59 9.26
C SER A 366 -19.11 -2.45 8.43
N LYS A 367 -20.07 -1.71 9.01
CA LYS A 367 -20.69 -0.55 8.32
C LYS A 367 -19.67 0.51 7.93
N HIS A 368 -18.64 0.72 8.76
CA HIS A 368 -17.59 1.70 8.49
C HIS A 368 -16.72 1.28 7.29
N LEU A 369 -16.26 0.03 7.28
CA LEU A 369 -15.48 -0.50 6.15
C LEU A 369 -16.32 -0.60 4.87
N ASP A 370 -17.59 -0.99 4.99
CA ASP A 370 -18.50 -1.04 3.85
C ASP A 370 -18.71 0.35 3.23
N LYS A 371 -18.83 1.40 4.06
CA LYS A 371 -18.88 2.80 3.59
C LYS A 371 -17.58 3.22 2.90
N TRP A 372 -16.43 2.71 3.38
CA TRP A 372 -15.12 3.01 2.82
C TRP A 372 -14.85 2.31 1.48
N TYR A 373 -15.17 1.01 1.38
CA TYR A 373 -14.86 0.20 0.20
C TYR A 373 -15.92 0.32 -0.89
N LEU A 374 -17.20 0.20 -0.53
CA LEU A 374 -18.25 -0.11 -1.51
C LEU A 374 -18.69 1.14 -2.28
N ASP A 375 -18.82 0.96 -3.59
CA ASP A 375 -19.41 1.94 -4.48
C ASP A 375 -20.55 1.30 -5.28
N SER A 376 -21.77 1.81 -5.14
CA SER A 376 -22.97 1.24 -5.78
C SER A 376 -23.05 1.50 -7.29
N LYS A 377 -22.27 2.47 -7.79
CA LYS A 377 -22.18 2.80 -9.22
C LYS A 377 -21.23 1.86 -9.98
N LEU A 378 -20.34 1.18 -9.25
CA LEU A 378 -19.46 0.18 -9.80
C LEU A 378 -20.19 -1.16 -9.97
N LYS A 379 -20.27 -1.66 -11.21
CA LYS A 379 -21.00 -2.89 -11.60
C LYS A 379 -20.09 -4.11 -11.76
N CYS A 380 -18.78 -3.94 -11.67
CA CYS A 380 -17.78 -5.01 -11.71
C CYS A 380 -16.72 -4.85 -10.61
N TRP A 381 -16.14 -5.95 -10.16
CA TRP A 381 -14.90 -5.99 -9.39
C TRP A 381 -13.72 -5.73 -10.33
N LEU A 382 -12.96 -4.68 -10.04
CA LEU A 382 -11.78 -4.29 -10.81
C LEU A 382 -10.54 -5.04 -10.33
N ASN A 383 -9.68 -5.47 -11.25
CA ASN A 383 -8.39 -6.12 -10.98
C ASN A 383 -8.50 -7.43 -10.15
N HIS A 384 -9.57 -8.20 -10.29
CA HIS A 384 -9.78 -9.46 -9.58
C HIS A 384 -9.45 -10.66 -10.48
N ASP A 385 -8.17 -10.82 -10.78
CA ASP A 385 -7.63 -11.77 -11.75
C ASP A 385 -6.58 -12.71 -11.10
N ALA A 386 -6.78 -14.02 -11.19
CA ALA A 386 -5.89 -14.99 -10.55
C ALA A 386 -4.59 -15.23 -11.33
N ARG A 387 -3.48 -15.42 -10.62
CA ARG A 387 -2.20 -15.81 -11.26
C ARG A 387 -2.22 -17.29 -11.67
N GLY A 388 -1.43 -17.62 -12.70
CA GLY A 388 -1.14 -19.00 -13.07
C GLY A 388 -0.08 -19.63 -12.17
N HIS A 389 -0.28 -20.89 -11.80
CA HIS A 389 0.63 -21.66 -10.96
C HIS A 389 1.01 -22.97 -11.64
N MET A 390 2.16 -23.52 -11.28
CA MET A 390 2.55 -24.87 -11.70
C MET A 390 1.94 -25.90 -10.75
N VAL A 391 1.72 -27.13 -11.24
CA VAL A 391 1.05 -28.22 -10.51
C VAL A 391 1.66 -28.46 -9.12
N SER A 392 3.00 -28.46 -9.02
CA SER A 392 3.68 -28.69 -7.74
C SER A 392 3.43 -27.58 -6.71
N ASP A 393 3.22 -26.33 -7.14
CA ASP A 393 2.87 -25.24 -6.22
C ASP A 393 1.44 -25.38 -5.71
N LEU A 394 0.52 -25.90 -6.53
CA LEU A 394 -0.85 -26.15 -6.10
C LEU A 394 -0.90 -27.20 -4.97
N ARG A 395 -0.06 -28.24 -5.04
CA ARG A 395 0.10 -29.19 -3.92
C ARG A 395 0.57 -28.49 -2.65
N ARG A 396 1.55 -27.60 -2.76
CA ARG A 396 2.05 -26.81 -1.63
C ARG A 396 0.98 -25.89 -1.08
N TYR A 397 0.16 -25.26 -1.92
CA TYR A 397 -0.91 -24.38 -1.48
C TYR A 397 -2.03 -25.12 -0.75
N LEU A 398 -2.44 -26.29 -1.27
CA LEU A 398 -3.37 -27.17 -0.57
C LEU A 398 -2.83 -27.55 0.80
N TYR A 399 -1.59 -28.07 0.86
CA TYR A 399 -0.95 -28.40 2.13
C TYR A 399 -0.88 -27.21 3.09
N SER A 400 -0.41 -26.05 2.61
CA SER A 400 -0.25 -24.86 3.45
C SER A 400 -1.56 -24.34 4.00
N THR A 401 -2.65 -24.37 3.22
CA THR A 401 -3.98 -23.95 3.68
C THR A 401 -4.56 -24.93 4.70
N LEU A 402 -4.45 -26.24 4.47
CA LEU A 402 -4.85 -27.28 5.43
C LEU A 402 -4.08 -27.15 6.74
N PHE A 403 -2.76 -27.04 6.67
CA PHE A 403 -1.91 -26.82 7.84
C PHE A 403 -2.35 -25.58 8.61
N THR A 404 -2.61 -24.47 7.91
CA THR A 404 -3.04 -23.23 8.56
C THR A 404 -4.38 -23.38 9.26
N ARG A 405 -5.31 -24.16 8.70
CA ARG A 405 -6.61 -24.42 9.31
C ARG A 405 -6.51 -25.32 10.55
N VAL A 406 -5.63 -26.33 10.51
CA VAL A 406 -5.42 -27.26 11.64
C VAL A 406 -4.60 -26.62 12.76
N LYS A 407 -3.50 -25.91 12.43
CA LYS A 407 -2.53 -25.39 13.41
C LYS A 407 -2.74 -23.92 13.79
N GLY A 408 -3.56 -23.18 13.05
CA GLY A 408 -3.81 -21.74 13.29
C GLY A 408 -2.72 -20.80 12.78
N TYR A 409 -1.64 -21.32 12.18
CA TYR A 409 -0.57 -20.52 11.56
C TYR A 409 -0.04 -21.19 10.29
N SER A 410 0.55 -20.40 9.39
CA SER A 410 1.11 -20.91 8.14
C SER A 410 2.42 -21.69 8.34
N PRO A 411 2.64 -22.83 7.65
CA PRO A 411 3.84 -23.64 7.80
C PRO A 411 5.11 -22.91 7.33
N ARG A 412 6.26 -23.32 7.86
CA ARG A 412 7.56 -22.67 7.71
C ARG A 412 8.70 -23.69 7.58
N GLY A 413 9.48 -23.51 6.53
CA GLY A 413 10.75 -24.20 6.30
C GLY A 413 10.61 -25.71 6.11
N HIS A 414 11.74 -26.37 5.90
CA HIS A 414 11.76 -27.80 5.58
C HIS A 414 11.15 -28.70 6.67
N LYS A 415 11.19 -28.30 7.95
CA LYS A 415 10.66 -29.09 9.06
C LYS A 415 9.13 -29.23 9.00
N GLU A 416 8.42 -28.16 8.63
CA GLU A 416 6.96 -28.16 8.49
C GLU A 416 6.52 -28.45 7.05
N PHE A 417 7.45 -28.79 6.16
CA PHE A 417 7.18 -29.25 4.80
C PHE A 417 7.94 -30.56 4.58
N ASN A 418 7.77 -31.48 5.52
CA ASN A 418 8.49 -32.75 5.64
C ASN A 418 7.84 -33.90 4.83
N LEU A 419 6.69 -33.67 4.20
CA LEU A 419 6.03 -34.69 3.37
C LEU A 419 6.68 -34.80 1.97
N PRO A 420 6.74 -36.03 1.40
CA PRO A 420 7.29 -36.25 0.06
C PRO A 420 6.66 -35.35 -1.01
N GLY A 421 7.51 -34.73 -1.84
CA GLY A 421 7.09 -33.91 -2.97
C GLY A 421 6.67 -32.47 -2.63
N LEU A 422 6.70 -32.05 -1.36
CA LEU A 422 6.42 -30.67 -0.97
C LEU A 422 7.65 -29.76 -1.03
N ALA A 423 8.85 -30.32 -0.88
CA ALA A 423 10.09 -29.53 -0.97
C ALA A 423 10.19 -28.82 -2.34
N PRO A 424 10.46 -27.51 -2.38
CA PRO A 424 10.76 -26.81 -3.62
C PRO A 424 12.19 -27.14 -4.09
N ALA A 425 12.42 -27.11 -5.41
CA ALA A 425 13.74 -27.36 -6.01
C ALA A 425 14.71 -26.17 -5.81
N HIS A 426 15.10 -25.92 -4.56
CA HIS A 426 15.85 -24.75 -4.13
C HIS A 426 17.08 -25.16 -3.32
N LYS A 427 18.29 -24.78 -3.77
CA LYS A 427 19.57 -25.14 -3.12
C LYS A 427 19.68 -24.76 -1.64
N ASN A 428 18.95 -23.73 -1.20
CA ASN A 428 19.02 -23.20 0.16
C ASN A 428 17.82 -23.59 1.05
N TRP A 429 16.94 -24.50 0.61
CA TRP A 429 15.70 -24.83 1.32
C TRP A 429 15.91 -25.28 2.77
N GLU A 430 16.96 -26.06 3.01
CA GLU A 430 17.27 -26.60 4.33
C GLU A 430 18.01 -25.62 5.24
N THR A 431 18.52 -24.50 4.69
CA THR A 431 19.31 -23.52 5.45
C THR A 431 18.48 -22.65 6.40
N GLY A 432 17.15 -22.74 6.34
CA GLY A 432 16.23 -21.87 7.07
C GLY A 432 16.06 -20.47 6.47
N LYS A 433 16.86 -20.09 5.46
CA LYS A 433 16.64 -18.86 4.67
C LYS A 433 15.36 -19.00 3.84
N PHE A 434 14.49 -18.00 3.89
CA PHE A 434 13.17 -18.01 3.25
C PHE A 434 12.25 -19.13 3.73
N SER A 435 12.32 -19.47 5.03
CA SER A 435 11.44 -20.47 5.64
C SER A 435 9.96 -20.12 5.49
N ASP A 436 9.61 -18.86 5.29
CA ASP A 436 8.24 -18.34 5.16
C ASP A 436 7.76 -18.19 3.70
N ARG A 437 8.42 -18.84 2.73
CA ARG A 437 8.13 -18.68 1.29
C ARG A 437 6.68 -19.00 0.91
N PHE A 438 6.11 -20.09 1.42
CA PHE A 438 4.74 -20.51 1.15
C PHE A 438 3.85 -20.10 2.32
N ARG A 439 3.39 -18.86 2.30
CA ARG A 439 2.66 -18.24 3.40
C ARG A 439 1.19 -18.01 3.06
N VAL A 440 0.33 -18.66 3.82
CA VAL A 440 -1.11 -18.38 3.86
C VAL A 440 -1.37 -17.10 4.64
N GLN A 441 -2.22 -16.23 4.10
CA GLN A 441 -2.74 -15.08 4.84
C GLN A 441 -3.88 -15.58 5.73
N CYS A 442 -3.61 -15.88 7.00
CA CYS A 442 -4.58 -16.50 7.92
C CYS A 442 -5.90 -15.72 7.98
N ALA A 443 -7.03 -16.42 7.86
CA ALA A 443 -8.37 -15.83 7.73
C ALA A 443 -8.73 -14.91 8.89
N GLY A 444 -8.55 -15.38 10.13
CA GLY A 444 -8.97 -14.69 11.36
C GLY A 444 -8.00 -13.63 11.90
N THR A 445 -6.90 -13.33 11.20
CA THR A 445 -5.92 -12.32 11.62
C THR A 445 -5.72 -11.27 10.54
N PRO A 446 -5.17 -10.08 10.84
CA PRO A 446 -4.72 -9.14 9.81
C PRO A 446 -3.71 -9.80 8.85
N ALA A 447 -3.70 -9.37 7.59
CA ALA A 447 -2.74 -9.87 6.61
C ALA A 447 -1.30 -9.52 7.01
N THR A 448 -0.32 -10.28 6.52
CA THR A 448 1.07 -9.82 6.56
C THR A 448 1.28 -8.62 5.63
N THR A 449 2.36 -7.85 5.83
CA THR A 449 2.65 -6.66 5.02
C THR A 449 2.62 -7.00 3.51
N VAL A 450 1.67 -6.41 2.77
CA VAL A 450 1.60 -6.50 1.30
C VAL A 450 2.81 -5.75 0.74
N THR A 451 3.74 -6.50 0.17
CA THR A 451 4.95 -5.94 -0.45
C THR A 451 4.81 -5.92 -1.96
N SER A 452 5.53 -5.02 -2.62
CA SER A 452 5.59 -4.98 -4.08
C SER A 452 6.18 -6.26 -4.69
N HIS A 453 6.85 -7.11 -3.91
CA HIS A 453 7.38 -8.39 -4.35
C HIS A 453 6.32 -9.44 -4.70
N ILE A 454 5.05 -9.26 -4.26
CA ILE A 454 3.93 -10.11 -4.70
C ILE A 454 3.81 -10.15 -6.24
N SER A 455 4.30 -9.12 -6.94
CA SER A 455 4.40 -9.07 -8.40
C SER A 455 5.26 -10.21 -8.99
N LYS A 456 6.29 -10.65 -8.27
CA LYS A 456 7.22 -11.73 -8.67
C LYS A 456 6.87 -13.04 -8.00
N ASP A 457 6.72 -13.01 -6.68
CA ASP A 457 6.54 -14.21 -5.86
C ASP A 457 5.23 -14.09 -5.08
N GLY A 458 4.21 -14.78 -5.59
CA GLY A 458 2.88 -14.83 -4.98
C GLY A 458 2.79 -15.84 -3.83
N HIS A 459 3.83 -16.66 -3.62
CA HIS A 459 3.79 -17.72 -2.61
C HIS A 459 3.75 -17.16 -1.19
N TYR A 460 4.23 -15.93 -0.96
CA TYR A 460 4.13 -15.24 0.33
C TYR A 460 2.71 -14.77 0.67
N PHE A 461 1.76 -14.88 -0.27
CA PHE A 461 0.41 -14.36 -0.16
C PHE A 461 -0.61 -15.37 -0.70
N ILE A 462 -0.61 -16.58 -0.14
CA ILE A 462 -1.59 -17.63 -0.46
C ILE A 462 -2.94 -17.26 0.16
N HIS A 463 -4.01 -17.43 -0.61
CA HIS A 463 -5.38 -17.20 -0.15
C HIS A 463 -5.77 -18.26 0.91
N TYR A 464 -6.52 -17.88 1.95
CA TYR A 464 -6.83 -18.78 3.08
C TYR A 464 -7.82 -19.90 2.74
N ASP A 465 -8.72 -19.65 1.79
CA ASP A 465 -9.71 -20.63 1.32
C ASP A 465 -9.03 -21.72 0.47
N THR A 466 -8.98 -22.93 1.03
CA THR A 466 -8.39 -24.13 0.41
C THR A 466 -8.98 -24.44 -0.96
N ILE A 467 -10.27 -24.14 -1.18
CA ILE A 467 -10.96 -24.43 -2.45
C ILE A 467 -10.39 -23.58 -3.59
N GLN A 468 -9.94 -22.37 -3.30
CA GLN A 468 -9.47 -21.41 -4.31
C GLN A 468 -8.05 -21.72 -4.79
N CYS A 469 -7.24 -22.39 -3.96
CA CYS A 469 -5.90 -22.90 -4.27
C CYS A 469 -5.06 -21.96 -5.16
N ARG A 470 -4.79 -20.75 -4.66
CA ARG A 470 -4.14 -19.66 -5.40
C ARG A 470 -3.44 -18.66 -4.47
N SER A 471 -2.62 -17.79 -5.04
CA SER A 471 -2.24 -16.54 -4.36
C SER A 471 -3.36 -15.50 -4.42
N LEU A 472 -3.28 -14.49 -3.56
CA LEU A 472 -4.14 -13.31 -3.62
C LEU A 472 -4.06 -12.64 -5.00
N SER A 473 -5.19 -12.08 -5.42
CA SER A 473 -5.36 -11.20 -6.58
C SER A 473 -4.98 -9.76 -6.24
N VAL A 474 -4.88 -8.90 -7.27
CA VAL A 474 -4.62 -7.46 -7.08
C VAL A 474 -5.74 -6.81 -6.26
N ARG A 475 -7.01 -7.12 -6.54
CA ARG A 475 -8.16 -6.58 -5.78
C ARG A 475 -8.11 -6.94 -4.30
N GLU A 476 -7.75 -8.17 -3.97
CA GLU A 476 -7.64 -8.59 -2.56
C GLU A 476 -6.48 -7.87 -1.87
N ALA A 477 -5.31 -7.79 -2.51
CA ALA A 477 -4.19 -7.01 -2.00
C ALA A 477 -4.55 -5.53 -1.83
N ALA A 478 -5.32 -4.96 -2.76
CA ALA A 478 -5.79 -3.58 -2.72
C ALA A 478 -6.77 -3.35 -1.56
N ARG A 479 -7.71 -4.27 -1.32
CA ARG A 479 -8.59 -4.21 -0.14
C ARG A 479 -7.81 -4.35 1.16
N LEU A 480 -6.82 -5.24 1.22
CA LEU A 480 -5.95 -5.37 2.40
C LEU A 480 -5.09 -4.10 2.64
N GLN A 481 -4.81 -3.34 1.58
CA GLN A 481 -4.23 -2.00 1.63
C GLN A 481 -5.28 -0.90 1.80
N THR A 482 -6.56 -1.20 1.99
CA THR A 482 -7.67 -0.22 2.16
C THR A 482 -7.92 0.71 0.97
N PHE A 483 -7.60 0.30 -0.25
CA PHE A 483 -8.06 1.04 -1.43
C PHE A 483 -9.57 0.85 -1.64
N PRO A 484 -10.34 1.91 -1.97
CA PRO A 484 -11.73 1.80 -2.36
C PRO A 484 -11.94 0.84 -3.54
N ASP A 485 -13.12 0.22 -3.64
CA ASP A 485 -13.39 -0.77 -4.70
C ASP A 485 -13.43 -0.17 -6.10
N ASN A 486 -13.78 1.12 -6.18
CA ASN A 486 -13.77 1.87 -7.42
C ASN A 486 -12.36 2.32 -7.86
N TYR A 487 -11.32 2.10 -7.06
CA TYR A 487 -9.95 2.44 -7.43
C TYR A 487 -9.44 1.47 -8.50
N PHE A 488 -9.18 1.97 -9.72
CA PHE A 488 -8.77 1.15 -10.85
C PHE A 488 -7.26 1.26 -11.11
N PHE A 489 -6.51 0.17 -10.88
CA PHE A 489 -5.08 0.12 -11.17
C PHE A 489 -4.84 -0.22 -12.64
N LEU A 490 -4.12 0.65 -13.35
CA LEU A 490 -3.75 0.49 -14.75
C LEU A 490 -2.43 -0.28 -14.93
N GLY A 491 -2.15 -0.68 -16.17
CA GLY A 491 -0.99 -1.47 -16.57
C GLY A 491 -1.21 -2.98 -16.45
N ASN A 492 -0.15 -3.76 -16.64
CA ASN A 492 -0.23 -5.21 -16.52
C ASN A 492 -0.27 -5.65 -15.04
N ARG A 493 -0.65 -6.91 -14.78
CA ARG A 493 -0.81 -7.46 -13.43
C ARG A 493 0.42 -7.26 -12.53
N SER A 494 1.64 -7.40 -13.07
CA SER A 494 2.86 -7.20 -12.29
C SER A 494 3.04 -5.74 -11.86
N GLN A 495 2.74 -4.79 -12.74
CA GLN A 495 2.76 -3.36 -12.44
C GLN A 495 1.66 -2.99 -11.43
N GLN A 496 0.47 -3.56 -11.56
CA GLN A 496 -0.62 -3.36 -10.59
C GLN A 496 -0.23 -3.83 -9.18
N TYR A 497 0.42 -4.99 -9.06
CA TYR A 497 0.93 -5.47 -7.78
C TYR A 497 2.03 -4.58 -7.20
N HIS A 498 2.94 -4.05 -8.03
CA HIS A 498 3.96 -3.11 -7.57
C HIS A 498 3.32 -1.85 -6.98
N GLN A 499 2.34 -1.28 -7.68
CA GLN A 499 1.56 -0.13 -7.22
C GLN A 499 0.94 -0.39 -5.84
N VAL A 500 0.12 -1.44 -5.72
CA VAL A 500 -0.55 -1.78 -4.45
C VAL A 500 0.44 -2.03 -3.31
N GLY A 501 1.55 -2.73 -3.57
CA GLY A 501 2.53 -3.05 -2.53
C GLY A 501 3.36 -1.86 -2.05
N ASN A 502 3.62 -0.87 -2.92
CA ASN A 502 4.36 0.33 -2.58
C ASN A 502 3.52 1.38 -1.84
N ALA A 503 2.20 1.36 -2.01
CA ALA A 503 1.31 2.36 -1.42
C ALA A 503 1.27 2.37 0.12
N VAL A 504 0.91 3.53 0.67
CA VAL A 504 0.40 3.70 2.03
C VAL A 504 -1.09 3.34 2.04
N PRO A 505 -1.63 2.66 3.08
CA PRO A 505 -3.05 2.37 3.16
C PRO A 505 -3.91 3.66 3.16
N PRO A 506 -4.82 3.87 2.19
CA PRO A 506 -5.61 5.09 2.13
C PRO A 506 -6.47 5.36 3.36
N LEU A 507 -7.00 4.34 4.04
CA LEU A 507 -7.75 4.53 5.29
C LEU A 507 -6.88 5.04 6.43
N LEU A 508 -5.63 4.59 6.52
CA LEU A 508 -4.68 5.13 7.51
C LEU A 508 -4.34 6.59 7.19
N ALA A 509 -4.10 6.89 5.91
CA ALA A 509 -3.85 8.24 5.44
C ALA A 509 -5.04 9.18 5.71
N TYR A 510 -6.28 8.72 5.54
CA TYR A 510 -7.50 9.45 5.90
C TYR A 510 -7.53 9.83 7.40
N LYS A 511 -7.13 8.92 8.28
CA LYS A 511 -7.06 9.18 9.73
C LYS A 511 -5.95 10.16 10.09
N MET A 512 -4.79 10.08 9.42
CA MET A 512 -3.72 11.07 9.57
C MET A 512 -4.16 12.45 9.07
N ALA A 513 -4.94 12.53 8.00
CA ALA A 513 -5.46 13.77 7.47
C ALA A 513 -6.39 14.50 8.45
N ALA A 514 -7.16 13.77 9.25
CA ALA A 514 -7.95 14.34 10.33
C ALA A 514 -7.05 15.09 11.34
N ILE A 515 -6.00 14.42 11.82
CA ILE A 515 -5.03 15.01 12.75
C ILE A 515 -4.33 16.23 12.13
N VAL A 516 -3.90 16.13 10.87
CA VAL A 516 -3.27 17.26 10.16
C VAL A 516 -4.23 18.43 10.02
N SER A 517 -5.52 18.17 9.76
CA SER A 517 -6.55 19.21 9.71
C SER A 517 -6.69 19.92 11.06
N ASP A 518 -6.71 19.17 12.16
CA ASP A 518 -6.81 19.73 13.52
C ASP A 518 -5.58 20.57 13.86
N VAL A 519 -4.36 20.09 13.58
CA VAL A 519 -3.12 20.85 13.79
C VAL A 519 -3.15 22.19 13.04
N ILE A 520 -3.58 22.19 11.78
CA ILE A 520 -3.70 23.42 10.99
C ILE A 520 -4.75 24.34 11.60
N SER A 521 -5.93 23.82 11.92
CA SER A 521 -7.00 24.62 12.52
C SER A 521 -6.58 25.27 13.84
N GLU A 522 -5.87 24.54 14.71
CA GLU A 522 -5.33 25.07 15.97
C GLU A 522 -4.25 26.13 15.74
N LYS A 523 -3.32 25.90 14.80
CA LYS A 523 -2.24 26.84 14.49
C LYS A 523 -2.74 28.18 13.94
N PHE A 524 -3.88 28.18 13.23
CA PHE A 524 -4.47 29.38 12.64
C PHE A 524 -5.78 29.82 13.32
N LEU A 525 -6.01 29.43 14.58
CA LEU A 525 -7.14 29.90 15.38
C LEU A 525 -7.24 31.43 15.34
N GLY A 526 -8.42 31.93 14.94
CA GLY A 526 -8.69 33.37 14.82
C GLY A 526 -8.36 34.01 13.47
N GLN A 527 -7.72 33.30 12.54
CA GLN A 527 -7.42 33.81 11.19
C GLN A 527 -8.42 33.37 10.11
N GLY A 528 -9.46 32.61 10.48
CA GLY A 528 -10.57 32.26 9.58
C GLY A 528 -10.23 31.26 8.46
N PHE A 529 -9.22 30.40 8.66
CA PHE A 529 -8.76 29.37 7.72
C PHE A 529 -9.17 27.94 8.04
#